data_AF-A0A5B0B2U7-F1
#
_entry.id   AF-A0A5B0B2U7-F1
#
_cell.length_a   1.000
_cell.length_b   1.000
_cell.length_c   1.000
_cell.angle_alpha   90.00
_cell.angle_beta   90.00
_cell.angle_gamma   90.00
#
_symmetry.space_group_name_H-M   'P 1'
#
loop_
_entity.id
_entity.type
_entity.pdbx_description
1 polymer ?
#
loop_
_entity_poly.entity_id
_entity_poly.type
_entity_poly.pdbx_seq_one_letter_code
_entity_poly.pdbx_strand_id
1 'polypeptide(L)'
;MTDRSPDRSPSLPLQLARLRKRSPGPVTGLLGGALAAGLGLGAFAVLATVLWISSPYPDSGPHGALHVAAALWLLAHGAELVREDTLSGVPAPVGVTPLLLVVLPAWLLHRAGRDAADGDGTSVPPPARTAWAGAVLGYLAVGTAAAVYAAGGEPRPSWTSVVLWPPLLVVAATGMGVRTAHGRPLGPLPPSLRRVLDGLPLAPLVAGSRLPTAVRAAAAGTAVLVGGGAVLAGVSLVWHGGAARQSFLQLTESWSGRFTVLLLAVALVPNAAVWGASYALGPGFTLGAGHTVGPLLSDPGTRLPPFPLLAAVPDAGPGTPLHWAAGAVPL
;
A
#
# COMPACT_ATOMS: atom_id res chain seq x y z
N MET A 1 -35.87 -71.09 1.01
CA MET A 1 -35.24 -70.39 2.15
C MET A 1 -34.86 -69.01 1.64
N THR A 2 -35.65 -68.01 1.98
CA THR A 2 -35.69 -66.68 1.37
C THR A 2 -34.55 -65.78 1.85
N ASP A 3 -33.92 -65.14 0.88
CA ASP A 3 -32.93 -64.07 0.96
C ASP A 3 -33.48 -62.84 1.72
N ARG A 4 -32.68 -62.29 2.63
CA ARG A 4 -32.90 -60.99 3.29
C ARG A 4 -31.57 -60.28 3.45
N SER A 5 -31.21 -59.52 2.42
CA SER A 5 -30.21 -58.45 2.52
C SER A 5 -30.76 -57.32 3.41
N PRO A 6 -30.05 -56.84 4.44
CA PRO A 6 -30.51 -55.71 5.23
C PRO A 6 -30.13 -54.39 4.54
N ASP A 7 -31.15 -53.60 4.21
CA ASP A 7 -31.02 -52.18 3.86
C ASP A 7 -30.34 -51.41 5.00
N ARG A 8 -29.03 -51.18 4.87
CA ARG A 8 -28.29 -50.26 5.74
C ARG A 8 -28.61 -48.83 5.35
N SER A 9 -29.71 -48.32 5.87
CA SER A 9 -29.97 -46.89 5.97
C SER A 9 -28.82 -46.24 6.77
N PRO A 10 -28.09 -45.24 6.23
CA PRO A 10 -27.03 -44.59 6.99
C PRO A 10 -27.62 -43.90 8.22
N SER A 11 -27.05 -44.17 9.39
CA SER A 11 -27.58 -43.73 10.67
C SER A 11 -27.53 -42.19 10.82
N LEU A 12 -28.62 -41.61 11.34
CA LEU A 12 -28.79 -40.18 11.68
C LEU A 12 -27.56 -39.51 12.37
N PRO A 13 -26.77 -40.18 13.22
CA PRO A 13 -25.56 -39.60 13.81
C PRO A 13 -24.48 -39.27 12.78
N LEU A 14 -24.36 -40.04 11.69
CA LEU A 14 -23.44 -39.76 10.58
C LEU A 14 -23.93 -38.59 9.73
N GLN A 15 -25.24 -38.41 9.59
CA GLN A 15 -25.82 -37.24 8.92
C GLN A 15 -25.64 -35.98 9.76
N LEU A 16 -25.84 -36.06 11.08
CA LEU A 16 -25.58 -34.97 12.01
C LEU A 16 -24.08 -34.64 12.11
N ALA A 17 -23.19 -35.64 12.04
CA ALA A 17 -21.74 -35.43 11.94
C ALA A 17 -21.34 -34.80 10.59
N ARG A 18 -22.05 -35.11 9.49
CA ARG A 18 -21.87 -34.44 8.18
C ARG A 18 -22.41 -33.00 8.19
N LEU A 19 -23.51 -32.73 8.89
CA LEU A 19 -24.04 -31.37 9.08
C LEU A 19 -23.17 -30.54 10.04
N ARG A 20 -22.54 -31.19 11.02
CA ARG A 20 -21.55 -30.57 11.94
C ARG A 20 -20.18 -30.38 11.28
N LYS A 21 -19.87 -31.13 10.22
CA LYS A 21 -18.85 -30.81 9.21
C LYS A 21 -19.37 -29.77 8.21
N ARG A 22 -19.95 -28.67 8.71
CA ARG A 22 -19.99 -27.45 7.91
C ARG A 22 -18.53 -27.10 7.64
N SER A 23 -18.09 -27.31 6.40
CA SER A 23 -16.86 -26.73 5.89
C SER A 23 -16.80 -25.28 6.37
N PRO A 24 -15.70 -24.82 6.99
CA PRO A 24 -15.57 -23.41 7.34
C PRO A 24 -15.83 -22.65 6.04
N GLY A 25 -16.97 -21.97 6.00
CA GLY A 25 -17.44 -21.33 4.79
C GLY A 25 -16.51 -20.17 4.44
N PRO A 26 -16.72 -19.54 3.26
CA PRO A 26 -16.05 -18.28 2.91
C PRO A 26 -16.23 -17.17 3.97
N VAL A 27 -17.14 -17.35 4.93
CA VAL A 27 -17.45 -16.46 6.04
C VAL A 27 -16.24 -16.19 6.95
N THR A 28 -15.41 -17.18 7.28
CA THR A 28 -14.25 -16.94 8.16
C THR A 28 -13.21 -16.04 7.50
N GLY A 29 -12.91 -16.30 6.22
CA GLY A 29 -12.07 -15.44 5.40
C GLY A 29 -12.66 -14.03 5.28
N LEU A 30 -13.97 -13.92 5.04
CA LEU A 30 -14.68 -12.64 4.98
C LEU A 30 -14.56 -11.84 6.27
N LEU A 31 -14.77 -12.46 7.42
CA LEU A 31 -14.60 -11.80 8.72
C LEU A 31 -13.14 -11.40 8.96
N GLY A 32 -12.18 -12.25 8.60
CA GLY A 32 -10.74 -11.93 8.71
C GLY A 32 -10.34 -10.73 7.86
N GLY A 33 -10.82 -10.67 6.61
CA GLY A 33 -10.63 -9.52 5.73
C GLY A 33 -11.27 -8.23 6.26
N ALA A 34 -12.52 -8.31 6.73
CA ALA A 34 -13.21 -7.18 7.32
C ALA A 34 -12.53 -6.67 8.60
N LEU A 35 -12.05 -7.59 9.45
CA LEU A 35 -11.32 -7.25 10.67
C LEU A 35 -9.97 -6.59 10.34
N ALA A 36 -9.24 -7.09 9.35
CA ALA A 36 -8.01 -6.46 8.88
C ALA A 36 -8.24 -5.04 8.37
N ALA A 37 -9.31 -4.81 7.61
CA ALA A 37 -9.70 -3.47 7.15
C ALA A 37 -10.06 -2.56 8.34
N GLY A 38 -10.87 -3.06 9.28
CA GLY A 38 -11.27 -2.32 10.48
C GLY A 38 -10.08 -1.95 11.38
N LEU A 39 -9.12 -2.86 11.57
CA LEU A 39 -7.89 -2.59 12.33
C LEU A 39 -7.02 -1.53 11.63
N GLY A 40 -6.87 -1.64 10.31
CA GLY A 40 -6.15 -0.66 9.50
C GLY A 40 -6.81 0.72 9.63
N LEU A 41 -8.09 0.82 9.31
CA LEU A 41 -8.85 2.07 9.39
C LEU A 41 -8.84 2.66 10.81
N GLY A 42 -9.02 1.80 11.82
CA GLY A 42 -8.98 2.18 13.24
C GLY A 42 -7.63 2.76 13.67
N ALA A 43 -6.51 2.21 13.20
CA ALA A 43 -5.18 2.76 13.49
C ALA A 43 -5.01 4.18 12.94
N PHE A 44 -5.47 4.43 11.69
CA PHE A 44 -5.46 5.77 11.10
C PHE A 44 -6.44 6.71 11.82
N ALA A 45 -7.60 6.22 12.24
CA ALA A 45 -8.58 7.00 12.99
C ALA A 45 -8.03 7.44 14.36
N VAL A 46 -7.36 6.54 15.08
CA VAL A 46 -6.69 6.87 16.36
C VAL A 46 -5.61 7.91 16.12
N LEU A 47 -4.75 7.72 15.11
CA LEU A 47 -3.70 8.68 14.78
C LEU A 47 -4.26 10.07 14.48
N ALA A 48 -5.23 10.16 13.55
CA ALA A 48 -5.84 11.43 13.17
C ALA A 48 -6.55 12.10 14.34
N THR A 49 -7.25 11.33 15.17
CA THR A 49 -7.96 11.85 16.35
C THR A 49 -6.98 12.38 17.40
N VAL A 50 -5.86 11.69 17.67
CA VAL A 50 -4.83 12.15 18.61
C VAL A 50 -4.19 13.46 18.13
N LEU A 51 -3.86 13.55 16.84
CA LEU A 51 -3.31 14.78 16.23
C LEU A 51 -4.31 15.93 16.30
N TRP A 52 -5.58 15.63 16.03
CA TRP A 52 -6.69 16.59 16.10
C TRP A 52 -6.90 17.12 17.52
N ILE A 53 -7.01 16.24 18.53
CA ILE A 53 -7.15 16.62 19.94
C ILE A 53 -5.95 17.45 20.42
N SER A 54 -4.76 17.14 19.93
CA SER A 54 -3.53 17.86 20.29
C SER A 54 -3.37 19.20 19.57
N SER A 55 -4.23 19.53 18.59
CA SER A 55 -4.17 20.78 17.86
C SER A 55 -4.68 21.95 18.73
N PRO A 56 -3.94 23.06 18.85
CA PRO A 56 -4.39 24.22 19.65
C PRO A 56 -5.65 24.89 19.10
N TYR A 57 -5.85 24.81 17.78
CA TYR A 57 -7.01 25.36 17.07
C TYR A 57 -7.49 24.29 16.06
N PRO A 58 -8.37 23.37 16.47
CA PRO A 58 -8.94 22.40 15.56
C PRO A 58 -9.95 23.09 14.64
N ASP A 59 -9.59 23.30 13.38
CA ASP A 59 -10.45 23.96 12.39
C ASP A 59 -11.67 23.10 11.99
N SER A 60 -11.65 21.81 12.34
CA SER A 60 -12.70 20.83 12.03
C SER A 60 -13.25 20.20 13.32
N GLY A 61 -14.52 19.81 13.33
CA GLY A 61 -15.05 18.95 14.40
C GLY A 61 -14.49 17.51 14.34
N PRO A 62 -14.82 16.65 15.31
CA PRO A 62 -14.38 15.24 15.33
C PRO A 62 -14.66 14.48 14.02
N HIS A 63 -15.73 14.84 13.33
CA HIS A 63 -16.11 14.27 12.04
C HIS A 63 -15.07 14.57 10.94
N GLY A 64 -14.46 15.75 10.95
CA GLY A 64 -13.39 16.10 10.00
C GLY A 64 -12.14 15.24 10.21
N ALA A 65 -11.77 14.97 11.47
CA ALA A 65 -10.65 14.08 11.78
C ALA A 65 -10.88 12.65 11.25
N LEU A 66 -12.12 12.14 11.36
CA LEU A 66 -12.48 10.82 10.83
C LEU A 66 -12.49 10.78 9.29
N HIS A 67 -12.91 11.85 8.63
CA HIS A 67 -12.80 11.98 7.17
C HIS A 67 -11.34 11.96 6.71
N VAL A 68 -10.47 12.72 7.38
CA VAL A 68 -9.03 12.72 7.13
C VAL A 68 -8.44 11.32 7.36
N ALA A 69 -8.85 10.62 8.42
CA ALA A 69 -8.39 9.25 8.68
C ALA A 69 -8.79 8.29 7.56
N ALA A 70 -10.04 8.34 7.10
CA ALA A 70 -10.53 7.50 6.01
C ALA A 70 -9.81 7.82 4.69
N ALA A 71 -9.63 9.10 4.37
CA ALA A 71 -8.90 9.55 3.20
C ALA A 71 -7.43 9.12 3.25
N LEU A 72 -6.75 9.27 4.38
CA LEU A 72 -5.36 8.81 4.57
C LEU A 72 -5.23 7.29 4.46
N TRP A 73 -6.19 6.54 5.00
CA TRP A 73 -6.21 5.08 4.87
C TRP A 73 -6.39 4.66 3.40
N LEU A 74 -7.25 5.34 2.63
CA LEU A 74 -7.39 5.10 1.19
C LEU A 74 -6.13 5.51 0.41
N LEU A 75 -5.50 6.63 0.77
CA LEU A 75 -4.23 7.07 0.18
C LEU A 75 -3.12 6.03 0.40
N ALA A 76 -3.09 5.40 1.58
CA ALA A 76 -2.20 4.28 1.88
C ALA A 76 -2.47 3.02 1.04
N HIS A 77 -3.59 2.96 0.30
CA HIS A 77 -3.89 1.93 -0.70
C HIS A 77 -3.58 2.36 -2.13
N GLY A 78 -3.00 3.55 -2.33
CA GLY A 78 -2.73 4.10 -3.66
C GLY A 78 -3.90 4.89 -4.25
N ALA A 79 -4.99 5.12 -3.50
CA ALA A 79 -6.06 5.98 -3.98
C ALA A 79 -5.59 7.44 -3.99
N GLU A 80 -5.74 8.09 -5.12
CA GLU A 80 -5.48 9.52 -5.24
C GLU A 80 -6.59 10.30 -4.54
N LEU A 81 -6.20 11.35 -3.83
CA LEU A 81 -7.14 12.27 -3.20
C LEU A 81 -7.17 13.57 -4.00
N VAL A 82 -8.28 14.28 -3.99
CA VAL A 82 -8.47 15.57 -4.64
C VAL A 82 -9.00 16.55 -3.62
N ARG A 83 -8.32 17.69 -3.51
CA ARG A 83 -8.80 18.84 -2.75
C ARG A 83 -9.51 19.77 -3.72
N GLU A 84 -10.83 19.81 -3.65
CA GLU A 84 -11.67 20.59 -4.57
C GLU A 84 -11.71 22.08 -4.15
N ASP A 85 -11.73 22.35 -2.85
CA ASP A 85 -11.91 23.70 -2.31
C ASP A 85 -10.54 24.38 -2.09
N THR A 86 -9.93 24.83 -3.19
CA THR A 86 -8.66 25.57 -3.16
C THR A 86 -8.87 27.07 -3.34
N LEU A 87 -7.95 27.88 -2.80
CA LEU A 87 -7.97 29.34 -2.97
C LEU A 87 -7.89 29.79 -4.45
N SER A 88 -7.37 28.93 -5.33
CA SER A 88 -7.31 29.18 -6.77
C SER A 88 -8.54 28.70 -7.53
N GLY A 89 -9.49 28.00 -6.88
CA GLY A 89 -10.66 27.39 -7.52
C GLY A 89 -10.34 26.22 -8.46
N VAL A 90 -9.09 25.76 -8.48
CA VAL A 90 -8.63 24.64 -9.29
C VAL A 90 -8.45 23.43 -8.39
N PRO A 91 -9.05 22.26 -8.69
CA PRO A 91 -8.86 21.06 -7.90
C PRO A 91 -7.38 20.70 -7.79
N ALA A 92 -6.90 20.49 -6.57
CA ALA A 92 -5.52 20.11 -6.29
C ALA A 92 -5.42 18.62 -5.97
N PRO A 93 -4.91 17.79 -6.90
CA PRO A 93 -4.72 16.37 -6.64
C PRO A 93 -3.56 16.14 -5.66
N VAL A 94 -3.77 15.20 -4.75
CA VAL A 94 -2.78 14.64 -3.82
C VAL A 94 -2.62 13.16 -4.18
N GLY A 95 -1.76 12.92 -5.18
CA GLY A 95 -1.51 11.58 -5.73
C GLY A 95 -0.26 10.86 -5.17
N VAL A 96 0.55 11.53 -4.34
CA VAL A 96 1.74 10.90 -3.77
C VAL A 96 1.35 10.05 -2.56
N THR A 97 1.31 8.74 -2.74
CA THR A 97 1.09 7.79 -1.65
C THR A 97 2.32 7.71 -0.73
N PRO A 98 2.20 7.99 0.58
CA PRO A 98 3.30 7.77 1.51
C PRO A 98 3.56 6.27 1.67
N LEU A 99 4.64 5.76 1.07
CA LEU A 99 4.92 4.34 0.94
C LEU A 99 5.06 3.63 2.29
N LEU A 100 5.50 4.33 3.33
CA LEU A 100 5.57 3.75 4.68
C LEU A 100 4.18 3.41 5.24
N LEU A 101 3.16 4.20 4.89
CA LEU A 101 1.79 3.98 5.35
C LEU A 101 1.17 2.73 4.73
N VAL A 102 1.65 2.31 3.55
CA VAL A 102 1.21 1.09 2.84
C VAL A 102 1.57 -0.18 3.62
N VAL A 103 2.65 -0.13 4.42
CA VAL A 103 3.19 -1.29 5.15
C VAL A 103 2.14 -1.91 6.08
N LEU A 104 1.40 -1.09 6.83
CA LEU A 104 0.41 -1.57 7.79
C LEU A 104 -0.77 -2.29 7.10
N PRO A 105 -1.50 -1.68 6.14
CA PRO A 105 -2.55 -2.36 5.39
C PRO A 105 -2.04 -3.62 4.68
N ALA A 106 -0.89 -3.55 4.00
CA ALA A 106 -0.33 -4.69 3.28
C ALA A 106 0.01 -5.86 4.21
N TRP A 107 0.57 -5.57 5.40
CA TRP A 107 0.86 -6.58 6.42
C TRP A 107 -0.41 -7.20 6.99
N LEU A 108 -1.42 -6.40 7.31
CA LEU A 108 -2.72 -6.90 7.79
C LEU A 108 -3.44 -7.76 6.74
N LEU A 109 -3.38 -7.39 5.46
CA LEU A 109 -3.90 -8.16 4.33
C LEU A 109 -3.17 -9.48 4.14
N HIS A 110 -1.83 -9.45 4.18
CA HIS A 110 -1.01 -10.66 4.12
C HIS A 110 -1.35 -11.60 5.29
N ARG A 111 -1.44 -11.06 6.51
CA ARG A 111 -1.83 -11.84 7.68
C ARG A 111 -3.24 -12.42 7.54
N ALA A 112 -4.23 -11.62 7.13
CA ALA A 112 -5.59 -12.08 6.93
C ALA A 112 -5.68 -13.19 5.87
N GLY A 113 -4.92 -13.09 4.78
CA GLY A 113 -4.83 -14.13 3.77
C GLY A 113 -4.19 -15.41 4.31
N ARG A 114 -3.13 -15.28 5.12
CA ARG A 114 -2.47 -16.41 5.77
C ARG A 114 -3.40 -17.10 6.78
N ASP A 115 -4.02 -16.33 7.67
CA ASP A 115 -4.93 -16.83 8.70
C ASP A 115 -6.18 -17.49 8.07
N ALA A 116 -6.71 -16.92 6.98
CA ALA A 116 -7.84 -17.52 6.25
C ALA A 116 -7.48 -18.85 5.57
N ALA A 117 -6.21 -19.03 5.19
CA ALA A 117 -5.70 -20.25 4.57
C ALA A 117 -5.39 -21.35 5.60
N ASP A 118 -4.84 -20.98 6.75
CA ASP A 118 -4.54 -21.90 7.86
C ASP A 118 -5.83 -22.43 8.52
N GLY A 119 -6.91 -21.63 8.50
CA GLY A 119 -8.19 -21.99 9.10
C GLY A 119 -8.19 -21.87 10.63
N ASP A 120 -9.24 -22.37 11.29
CA ASP A 120 -9.42 -22.25 12.74
C ASP A 120 -8.75 -23.39 13.55
N GLY A 121 -8.00 -24.29 12.87
CA GLY A 121 -7.34 -25.45 13.48
C GLY A 121 -8.28 -26.56 13.96
N THR A 122 -9.60 -26.33 13.97
CA THR A 122 -10.61 -27.30 14.43
C THR A 122 -11.38 -27.93 13.27
N SER A 123 -11.35 -27.29 12.11
CA SER A 123 -12.07 -27.68 10.91
C SER A 123 -11.14 -27.97 9.74
N VAL A 124 -11.65 -28.65 8.71
CA VAL A 124 -10.87 -28.91 7.49
C VAL A 124 -10.57 -27.56 6.82
N PRO A 125 -9.29 -27.24 6.53
CA PRO A 125 -8.93 -25.96 5.92
C PRO A 125 -9.69 -25.74 4.60
N PRO A 126 -10.20 -24.51 4.36
CA PRO A 126 -10.89 -24.20 3.12
C PRO A 126 -9.94 -24.24 1.92
N PRO A 127 -10.42 -24.51 0.69
CA PRO A 127 -9.61 -24.33 -0.51
C PRO A 127 -8.95 -22.94 -0.58
N ALA A 128 -7.69 -22.86 -1.01
CA ALA A 128 -6.96 -21.59 -1.10
C ALA A 128 -7.73 -20.46 -1.82
N ARG A 129 -8.45 -20.80 -2.90
CA ARG A 129 -9.28 -19.85 -3.65
C ARG A 129 -10.44 -19.27 -2.82
N THR A 130 -11.06 -20.08 -1.97
CA THR A 130 -12.22 -19.66 -1.17
C THR A 130 -11.77 -18.86 0.05
N ALA A 131 -10.63 -19.23 0.66
CA ALA A 131 -9.98 -18.44 1.70
C ALA A 131 -9.60 -17.04 1.18
N TRP A 132 -8.90 -17.01 0.05
CA TRP A 132 -8.49 -15.79 -0.64
C TRP A 132 -9.69 -14.91 -1.01
N ALA A 133 -10.68 -15.48 -1.71
CA ALA A 133 -11.86 -14.74 -2.14
C ALA A 133 -12.66 -14.17 -0.94
N GLY A 134 -12.81 -14.96 0.14
CA GLY A 134 -13.43 -14.49 1.37
C GLY A 134 -12.72 -13.27 1.94
N ALA A 135 -11.40 -13.36 2.16
CA ALA A 135 -10.60 -12.26 2.71
C ALA A 135 -10.62 -11.00 1.84
N VAL A 136 -10.49 -11.16 0.52
CA VAL A 136 -10.58 -10.05 -0.44
C VAL A 136 -11.96 -9.37 -0.36
N LEU A 137 -13.04 -10.16 -0.43
CA LEU A 137 -14.41 -9.61 -0.39
C LEU A 137 -14.71 -8.89 0.93
N GLY A 138 -14.31 -9.47 2.06
CA GLY A 138 -14.50 -8.85 3.37
C GLY A 138 -13.76 -7.51 3.52
N TYR A 139 -12.51 -7.46 3.06
CA TYR A 139 -11.72 -6.23 3.09
C TYR A 139 -12.30 -5.16 2.17
N LEU A 140 -12.63 -5.52 0.93
CA LEU A 140 -13.18 -4.59 -0.05
C LEU A 140 -14.57 -4.08 0.33
N ALA A 141 -15.39 -4.87 1.04
CA ALA A 141 -16.66 -4.38 1.57
C ALA A 141 -16.46 -3.21 2.55
N VAL A 142 -15.55 -3.36 3.52
CA VAL A 142 -15.20 -2.28 4.46
C VAL A 142 -14.52 -1.13 3.73
N GLY A 143 -13.60 -1.41 2.79
CA GLY A 143 -12.92 -0.39 2.01
C GLY A 143 -13.86 0.45 1.14
N THR A 144 -14.89 -0.18 0.57
CA THR A 144 -15.94 0.51 -0.19
C THR A 144 -16.75 1.42 0.73
N ALA A 145 -17.14 0.95 1.92
CA ALA A 145 -17.83 1.78 2.90
C ALA A 145 -16.96 2.98 3.33
N ALA A 146 -15.66 2.77 3.55
CA ALA A 146 -14.71 3.83 3.87
C ALA A 146 -14.55 4.84 2.72
N ALA A 147 -14.53 4.38 1.46
CA ALA A 147 -14.48 5.25 0.28
C ALA A 147 -15.74 6.11 0.13
N VAL A 148 -16.93 5.52 0.32
CA VAL A 148 -18.21 6.25 0.31
C VAL A 148 -18.26 7.27 1.45
N TYR A 149 -17.78 6.89 2.65
CA TYR A 149 -17.69 7.81 3.77
C TYR A 149 -16.75 8.98 3.47
N ALA A 150 -15.53 8.71 3.00
CA ALA A 150 -14.53 9.73 2.66
C ALA A 150 -14.97 10.67 1.52
N ALA A 151 -15.83 10.22 0.61
CA ALA A 151 -16.39 11.06 -0.44
C ALA A 151 -17.26 12.22 0.09
N GLY A 152 -17.79 12.11 1.31
CA GLY A 152 -18.52 13.18 1.99
C GLY A 152 -17.63 14.20 2.70
N GLY A 153 -16.32 13.96 2.77
CA GLY A 153 -15.35 14.83 3.44
C GLY A 153 -14.45 15.59 2.48
N GLU A 154 -13.49 16.31 3.05
CA GLU A 154 -12.37 16.90 2.31
C GLU A 154 -11.05 16.47 3.00
N PRO A 155 -10.06 15.95 2.26
CA PRO A 155 -10.02 15.73 0.80
C PRO A 155 -10.83 14.52 0.32
N ARG A 156 -11.33 14.58 -0.93
CA ARG A 156 -12.18 13.52 -1.53
C ARG A 156 -11.35 12.49 -2.29
N PRO A 157 -11.71 11.20 -2.28
CA PRO A 157 -11.03 10.20 -3.08
C PRO A 157 -11.44 10.25 -4.56
N SER A 158 -10.51 10.04 -5.48
CA SER A 158 -10.83 9.90 -6.91
C SER A 158 -11.35 8.50 -7.22
N TRP A 159 -12.57 8.40 -7.73
CA TRP A 159 -13.23 7.10 -7.92
C TRP A 159 -12.48 6.16 -8.88
N THR A 160 -11.81 6.72 -9.89
CA THR A 160 -10.98 5.96 -10.82
C THR A 160 -9.82 5.26 -10.12
N SER A 161 -9.12 5.97 -9.22
CA SER A 161 -8.03 5.40 -8.44
C SER A 161 -8.53 4.39 -7.40
N VAL A 162 -9.68 4.65 -6.75
CA VAL A 162 -10.29 3.74 -5.75
C VAL A 162 -10.69 2.41 -6.36
N VAL A 163 -11.19 2.41 -7.59
CA VAL A 163 -11.58 1.17 -8.29
C VAL A 163 -10.37 0.39 -8.80
N LEU A 164 -9.23 1.06 -9.01
CA LEU A 164 -8.03 0.44 -9.56
C LEU A 164 -7.04 -0.03 -8.49
N TRP A 165 -6.50 0.89 -7.69
CA TRP A 165 -5.32 0.61 -6.85
C TRP A 165 -5.62 -0.20 -5.58
N PRO A 166 -6.62 0.16 -4.75
CA PRO A 166 -6.94 -0.62 -3.56
C PRO A 166 -7.28 -2.09 -3.86
N PRO A 167 -8.11 -2.43 -4.86
CA PRO A 167 -8.38 -3.83 -5.20
C PRO A 167 -7.13 -4.60 -5.61
N LEU A 168 -6.23 -3.99 -6.37
CA LEU A 168 -4.96 -4.61 -6.78
C LEU A 168 -4.08 -4.92 -5.56
N LEU A 169 -3.91 -3.96 -4.64
CA LEU A 169 -3.15 -4.17 -3.40
C LEU A 169 -3.76 -5.27 -2.55
N VAL A 170 -5.09 -5.24 -2.36
CA VAL A 170 -5.83 -6.23 -1.57
C VAL A 170 -5.66 -7.63 -2.14
N VAL A 171 -5.86 -7.80 -3.44
CA VAL A 171 -5.69 -9.09 -4.15
C VAL A 171 -4.26 -9.61 -4.03
N ALA A 172 -3.26 -8.75 -4.26
CA ALA A 172 -1.86 -9.14 -4.24
C ALA A 172 -1.41 -9.53 -2.83
N ALA A 173 -1.65 -8.68 -1.82
CA ALA A 173 -1.20 -8.90 -0.45
C ALA A 173 -1.87 -10.13 0.20
N THR A 174 -3.20 -10.27 0.06
CA THR A 174 -3.91 -11.46 0.54
C THR A 174 -3.46 -12.73 -0.18
N GLY A 175 -3.26 -12.66 -1.49
CA GLY A 175 -2.77 -13.78 -2.29
C GLY A 175 -1.37 -14.22 -1.87
N MET A 176 -0.50 -13.27 -1.50
CA MET A 176 0.81 -13.57 -0.91
C MET A 176 0.67 -14.25 0.45
N GLY A 177 -0.24 -13.78 1.31
CA GLY A 177 -0.56 -14.41 2.60
C GLY A 177 -1.00 -15.87 2.47
N VAL A 178 -1.95 -16.12 1.59
CA VAL A 178 -2.44 -17.48 1.29
C VAL A 178 -1.32 -18.37 0.75
N ARG A 179 -0.43 -17.83 -0.09
CA ARG A 179 0.72 -18.56 -0.63
C ARG A 179 1.72 -18.94 0.47
N THR A 180 2.03 -18.04 1.40
CA THR A 180 2.99 -18.32 2.48
C THR A 180 2.44 -19.35 3.48
N ALA A 181 1.13 -19.43 3.67
CA ALA A 181 0.47 -20.49 4.46
C ALA A 181 0.66 -21.88 3.84
N HIS A 182 0.45 -22.00 2.51
CA HIS A 182 0.47 -23.30 1.83
C HIS A 182 1.88 -23.87 1.55
N GLY A 183 2.95 -23.16 1.91
CA GLY A 183 4.34 -23.63 1.80
C GLY A 183 4.81 -23.97 0.38
N ARG A 184 4.03 -23.68 -0.66
CA ARG A 184 4.36 -23.98 -2.06
C ARG A 184 4.56 -22.69 -2.85
N PRO A 185 5.72 -22.50 -3.51
CA PRO A 185 5.91 -21.39 -4.45
C PRO A 185 4.94 -21.45 -5.64
N LEU A 186 4.45 -22.63 -6.04
CA LEU A 186 3.61 -22.81 -7.23
C LEU A 186 2.63 -23.97 -7.00
N GLY A 187 1.34 -23.66 -6.77
CA GLY A 187 0.29 -24.52 -7.31
C GLY A 187 0.25 -24.34 -8.83
N PRO A 188 -0.31 -25.29 -9.61
CA PRO A 188 -0.44 -25.11 -11.06
C PRO A 188 -1.15 -23.78 -11.33
N LEU A 189 -0.47 -22.88 -12.03
CA LEU A 189 -1.04 -21.61 -12.50
C LEU A 189 -2.37 -21.91 -13.19
N PRO A 190 -3.42 -21.08 -12.98
CA PRO A 190 -4.67 -21.26 -13.71
C PRO A 190 -4.36 -21.34 -15.22
N PRO A 191 -4.97 -22.28 -15.96
CA PRO A 191 -4.59 -22.57 -17.34
C PRO A 191 -4.77 -21.38 -18.31
N SER A 192 -5.55 -20.37 -17.92
CA SER A 192 -5.64 -19.08 -18.62
C SER A 192 -4.37 -18.24 -18.44
N LEU A 193 -3.88 -18.10 -17.22
CA LEU A 193 -2.67 -17.34 -16.90
C LEU A 193 -1.41 -18.03 -17.44
N ARG A 194 -1.38 -19.37 -17.40
CA ARG A 194 -0.31 -20.16 -18.04
C ARG A 194 -0.25 -19.91 -19.55
N ARG A 195 -1.39 -19.91 -20.25
CA ARG A 195 -1.45 -19.59 -21.69
C ARG A 195 -0.97 -18.18 -22.02
N VAL A 196 -1.27 -17.21 -21.16
CA VAL A 196 -0.79 -15.83 -21.32
C VAL A 196 0.73 -15.75 -21.09
N LEU A 197 1.24 -16.42 -20.06
CA LEU A 197 2.68 -16.48 -19.74
C LEU A 197 3.48 -17.22 -20.82
N ASP A 198 2.94 -18.32 -21.37
CA ASP A 198 3.56 -19.09 -22.46
C ASP A 198 3.62 -18.29 -23.78
N GLY A 199 2.76 -17.28 -23.94
CA GLY A 199 2.79 -16.35 -25.06
C GLY A 199 3.78 -15.19 -24.91
N LEU A 200 4.41 -15.03 -23.73
CA LEU A 200 5.40 -13.98 -23.48
C LEU A 200 6.82 -14.51 -23.76
N PRO A 201 7.72 -13.68 -24.32
CA PRO A 201 9.12 -14.06 -24.57
C PRO A 201 9.92 -14.39 -23.28
N LEU A 202 9.32 -14.17 -22.11
CA LEU A 202 9.88 -14.47 -20.78
C LEU A 202 9.49 -15.86 -20.24
N ALA A 203 8.65 -16.62 -20.95
CA ALA A 203 8.20 -17.95 -20.54
C ALA A 203 9.33 -18.91 -20.06
N PRO A 204 10.51 -18.97 -20.71
CA PRO A 204 11.60 -19.86 -20.28
C PRO A 204 12.22 -19.47 -18.93
N LEU A 205 12.17 -18.20 -18.54
CA LEU A 205 12.68 -17.69 -17.26
C LEU A 205 11.73 -17.99 -16.10
N VAL A 206 10.42 -18.01 -16.39
CA VAL A 206 9.36 -18.26 -15.39
C VAL A 206 9.12 -19.77 -15.19
N ALA A 207 9.40 -20.59 -16.21
CA ALA A 207 9.17 -22.04 -16.18
C ALA A 207 10.26 -22.85 -15.43
N GLY A 208 11.41 -22.26 -15.10
CA GLY A 208 12.55 -22.96 -14.50
C GLY A 208 12.68 -22.85 -12.97
N SER A 209 13.46 -23.75 -12.37
CA SER A 209 13.90 -23.73 -10.95
C SER A 209 14.70 -22.48 -10.53
N ARG A 210 14.93 -21.55 -11.46
CA ARG A 210 15.68 -20.31 -11.26
C ARG A 210 14.82 -19.15 -10.77
N LEU A 211 13.49 -19.27 -10.78
CA LEU A 211 12.59 -18.21 -10.35
C LEU A 211 12.88 -17.70 -8.92
N PRO A 212 13.13 -18.56 -7.90
CA PRO A 212 13.48 -18.09 -6.57
C PRO A 212 14.81 -17.32 -6.54
N THR A 213 15.80 -17.76 -7.32
CA THR A 213 17.10 -17.09 -7.43
C THR A 213 16.98 -15.75 -8.13
N ALA A 214 16.20 -15.67 -9.21
CA ALA A 214 15.91 -14.43 -9.92
C ALA A 214 15.17 -13.43 -9.02
N VAL A 215 14.17 -13.89 -8.25
CA VAL A 215 13.45 -13.06 -7.28
C VAL A 215 14.38 -12.57 -6.17
N ARG A 216 15.25 -13.42 -5.63
CA ARG A 216 16.25 -13.01 -4.62
C ARG A 216 17.25 -12.00 -5.16
N ALA A 217 17.74 -12.20 -6.39
CA ALA A 217 18.65 -11.27 -7.05
C ALA A 217 17.97 -9.93 -7.33
N ALA A 218 16.73 -9.95 -7.84
CA ALA A 218 15.93 -8.75 -8.07
C ALA A 218 15.63 -8.00 -6.76
N ALA A 219 15.31 -8.73 -5.68
CA ALA A 219 15.09 -8.15 -4.36
C ALA A 219 16.37 -7.52 -3.80
N ALA A 220 17.52 -8.19 -3.95
CA ALA A 220 18.81 -7.64 -3.55
C ALA A 220 19.16 -6.39 -4.34
N GLY A 221 19.05 -6.41 -5.68
CA GLY A 221 19.27 -5.24 -6.52
C GLY A 221 18.34 -4.08 -6.17
N THR A 222 17.04 -4.35 -5.97
CA THR A 222 16.08 -3.33 -5.52
C THR A 222 16.48 -2.73 -4.17
N ALA A 223 16.96 -3.56 -3.24
CA ALA A 223 17.40 -3.08 -1.92
C ALA A 223 18.65 -2.21 -2.00
N VAL A 224 19.63 -2.54 -2.86
CA VAL A 224 20.81 -1.69 -3.09
C VAL A 224 20.39 -0.38 -3.74
N LEU A 225 19.54 -0.42 -4.77
CA LEU A 225 19.04 0.78 -5.45
C LEU A 225 18.33 1.74 -4.48
N VAL A 226 17.37 1.23 -3.73
CA VAL A 226 16.60 2.02 -2.75
C VAL A 226 17.51 2.47 -1.60
N GLY A 227 18.47 1.65 -1.18
CA GLY A 227 19.46 2.00 -0.16
C GLY A 227 20.36 3.17 -0.61
N GLY A 228 20.92 3.10 -1.81
CA GLY A 228 21.73 4.16 -2.41
C GLY A 228 20.91 5.44 -2.61
N GLY A 229 19.68 5.31 -3.09
CA GLY A 229 18.74 6.43 -3.21
C GLY A 229 18.40 7.08 -1.86
N ALA A 230 18.25 6.29 -0.79
CA ALA A 230 18.03 6.80 0.57
C ALA A 230 19.26 7.57 1.10
N VAL A 231 20.47 7.06 0.86
CA VAL A 231 21.72 7.75 1.21
C VAL A 231 21.82 9.08 0.48
N LEU A 232 21.53 9.10 -0.82
CA LEU A 232 21.52 10.34 -1.62
C LEU A 232 20.53 11.37 -1.09
N ALA A 233 19.28 10.96 -0.87
CA ALA A 233 18.25 11.84 -0.31
C ALA A 233 18.65 12.37 1.07
N GLY A 234 19.24 11.52 1.92
CA GLY A 234 19.74 11.90 3.24
C GLY A 234 20.88 12.91 3.19
N VAL A 235 21.90 12.67 2.35
CA VAL A 235 23.02 13.59 2.15
C VAL A 235 22.54 14.93 1.62
N SER A 236 21.64 14.93 0.63
CA SER A 236 21.05 16.17 0.11
C SER A 236 20.26 16.92 1.19
N LEU A 237 19.47 16.22 2.00
CA LEU A 237 18.70 16.84 3.08
C LEU A 237 19.59 17.45 4.17
N VAL A 238 20.70 16.79 4.51
CA VAL A 238 21.69 17.33 5.46
C VAL A 238 22.35 18.58 4.89
N TRP A 239 22.73 18.54 3.61
CA TRP A 239 23.33 19.69 2.91
C TRP A 239 22.38 20.90 2.88
N HIS A 240 21.08 20.65 2.65
CA HIS A 240 20.03 21.67 2.60
C HIS A 240 19.28 21.85 3.93
N GLY A 241 19.88 21.44 5.05
CA GLY A 241 19.22 21.40 6.36
C GLY A 241 18.70 22.77 6.84
N GLY A 242 19.36 23.87 6.44
CA GLY A 242 18.89 25.24 6.72
C GLY A 242 17.56 25.54 6.05
N ALA A 243 17.42 25.23 4.76
CA ALA A 243 16.19 25.42 3.99
C ALA A 243 15.07 24.47 4.48
N ALA A 244 15.42 23.23 4.83
CA ALA A 244 14.49 22.27 5.41
C ALA A 244 13.93 22.77 6.76
N ARG A 245 14.79 23.33 7.62
CA ARG A 245 14.39 23.92 8.90
C ARG A 245 13.52 25.16 8.72
N GLN A 246 13.86 26.04 7.78
CA GLN A 246 13.06 27.23 7.49
C GLN A 246 11.66 26.85 6.98
N SER A 247 11.58 25.88 6.06
CA SER A 247 10.32 25.34 5.55
C SER A 247 9.46 24.77 6.68
N PHE A 248 10.06 23.99 7.58
CA PHE A 248 9.38 23.43 8.75
C PHE A 248 8.80 24.51 9.68
N LEU A 249 9.55 25.59 9.92
CA LEU A 249 9.10 26.69 10.78
C LEU A 249 8.02 27.56 10.13
N GLN A 250 7.99 27.66 8.79
CA GLN A 250 6.97 28.41 8.06
C GLN A 250 5.63 27.68 7.99
N LEU A 251 5.63 26.34 7.99
CA LEU A 251 4.41 25.55 7.85
C LEU A 251 3.50 25.60 9.07
N THR A 252 4.07 25.69 10.28
CA THR A 252 3.27 25.64 11.50
C THR A 252 4.04 26.11 12.73
N GLU A 253 3.38 26.96 13.51
CA GLU A 253 3.88 27.43 14.79
C GLU A 253 3.52 26.46 15.94
N SER A 254 2.55 25.57 15.74
CA SER A 254 2.05 24.66 16.78
C SER A 254 2.88 23.38 16.91
N TRP A 255 3.04 22.88 18.13
CA TRP A 255 3.74 21.62 18.39
C TRP A 255 3.07 20.40 17.72
N SER A 256 1.72 20.36 17.70
CA SER A 256 0.97 19.31 17.00
C SER A 256 1.18 19.34 15.49
N GLY A 257 1.17 20.54 14.90
CA GLY A 257 1.48 20.71 13.47
C GLY A 257 2.91 20.24 13.15
N ARG A 258 3.89 20.62 13.98
CA ARG A 258 5.28 20.17 13.83
C ARG A 258 5.42 18.66 13.86
N PHE A 259 4.73 18.01 14.80
CA PHE A 259 4.70 16.56 14.89
C PHE A 259 4.05 15.92 13.66
N THR A 260 2.96 16.51 13.16
CA THR A 260 2.29 16.05 11.93
C THR A 260 3.19 16.15 10.71
N VAL A 261 3.88 17.27 10.51
CA VAL A 261 4.83 17.46 9.40
C VAL A 261 5.99 16.48 9.50
N LEU A 262 6.52 16.25 10.72
CA LEU A 262 7.57 15.27 10.95
C LEU A 262 7.10 13.85 10.62
N LEU A 263 5.91 13.47 11.06
CA LEU A 263 5.33 12.16 10.77
C LEU A 263 5.12 11.96 9.26
N LEU A 264 4.63 12.97 8.56
CA LEU A 264 4.49 12.96 7.11
C LEU A 264 5.84 12.85 6.40
N ALA A 265 6.86 13.58 6.87
CA ALA A 265 8.23 13.47 6.35
C ALA A 265 8.76 12.05 6.52
N VAL A 266 8.62 11.45 7.71
CA VAL A 266 8.99 10.05 7.96
C VAL A 266 8.22 9.10 7.03
N ALA A 267 6.93 9.32 6.85
CA ALA A 267 6.09 8.49 5.97
C ALA A 267 6.51 8.54 4.48
N LEU A 268 7.13 9.66 4.07
CA LEU A 268 7.62 9.90 2.72
C LEU A 268 9.10 9.51 2.53
N VAL A 269 9.84 9.12 3.57
CA VAL A 269 11.25 8.69 3.44
C VAL A 269 11.43 7.59 2.38
N PRO A 270 10.59 6.54 2.30
CA PRO A 270 10.76 5.54 1.25
C PRO A 270 10.47 6.10 -0.16
N ASN A 271 9.60 7.12 -0.29
CA ASN A 271 9.40 7.82 -1.56
C ASN A 271 10.66 8.59 -1.96
N ALA A 272 11.25 9.33 -1.02
CA ALA A 272 12.49 10.07 -1.26
C ALA A 272 13.65 9.15 -1.66
N ALA A 273 13.71 7.94 -1.09
CA ALA A 273 14.68 6.92 -1.49
C ALA A 273 14.48 6.46 -2.95
N VAL A 274 13.24 6.21 -3.37
CA VAL A 274 12.91 5.85 -4.76
C VAL A 274 13.23 7.01 -5.71
N TRP A 275 12.90 8.25 -5.34
CA TRP A 275 13.27 9.44 -6.11
C TRP A 275 14.78 9.58 -6.24
N GLY A 276 15.54 9.43 -5.15
CA GLY A 276 16.99 9.44 -5.16
C GLY A 276 17.59 8.36 -6.07
N ALA A 277 17.06 7.14 -6.01
CA ALA A 277 17.49 6.04 -6.89
C ALA A 277 17.21 6.37 -8.37
N SER A 278 16.02 6.88 -8.70
CA SER A 278 15.67 7.27 -10.06
C SER A 278 16.52 8.45 -10.58
N TYR A 279 16.89 9.38 -9.70
CA TYR A 279 17.77 10.50 -10.02
C TYR A 279 19.19 10.01 -10.33
N ALA A 280 19.74 9.12 -9.50
CA ALA A 280 21.06 8.54 -9.70
C ALA A 280 21.16 7.64 -10.94
N LEU A 281 20.09 6.91 -11.28
CA LEU A 281 20.00 6.12 -12.51
C LEU A 281 19.95 6.99 -13.78
N GLY A 282 19.67 8.29 -13.66
CA GLY A 282 19.55 9.22 -14.79
C GLY A 282 18.15 9.68 -15.19
N PRO A 283 17.06 8.87 -15.15
CA PRO A 283 15.75 9.31 -15.62
C PRO A 283 15.12 10.40 -14.74
N GLY A 284 15.55 10.52 -13.48
CA GLY A 284 14.98 11.49 -12.56
C GLY A 284 13.56 11.11 -12.11
N PHE A 285 12.84 12.10 -11.61
CA PHE A 285 11.47 11.96 -11.11
C PHE A 285 10.65 13.21 -11.42
N THR A 286 9.32 13.09 -11.33
CA THR A 286 8.40 14.20 -11.55
C THR A 286 7.77 14.66 -10.24
N LEU A 287 7.71 15.97 -10.04
CA LEU A 287 6.97 16.63 -8.97
C LEU A 287 5.82 17.46 -9.57
N GLY A 288 4.74 17.63 -8.82
CA GLY A 288 3.59 18.44 -9.26
C GLY A 288 3.03 18.00 -10.62
N ALA A 289 2.52 18.95 -11.40
CA ALA A 289 1.89 18.73 -12.70
C ALA A 289 2.91 18.51 -13.84
N GLY A 290 3.80 17.53 -13.70
CA GLY A 290 4.76 17.13 -14.74
C GLY A 290 6.10 17.86 -14.72
N HIS A 291 6.46 18.49 -13.60
CA HIS A 291 7.76 19.16 -13.44
C HIS A 291 8.86 18.13 -13.19
N THR A 292 9.74 17.96 -14.16
CA THR A 292 10.80 16.94 -14.14
C THR A 292 12.03 17.42 -13.40
N VAL A 293 12.53 16.58 -12.50
CA VAL A 293 13.77 16.77 -11.77
C VAL A 293 14.73 15.67 -12.17
N GLY A 294 15.81 16.03 -12.86
CA GLY A 294 16.85 15.11 -13.29
C GLY A 294 18.26 15.67 -13.13
N PRO A 295 19.29 14.82 -13.25
CA PRO A 295 20.68 15.22 -13.06
C PRO A 295 21.23 16.11 -14.17
N LEU A 296 20.64 16.08 -15.37
CA LEU A 296 21.05 16.90 -16.53
C LEU A 296 20.27 18.21 -16.61
N LEU A 297 19.02 18.21 -16.17
CA LEU A 297 18.14 19.37 -16.16
C LEU A 297 17.16 19.20 -15.00
N SER A 298 17.01 20.24 -14.19
CA SER A 298 16.01 20.31 -13.14
C SER A 298 15.05 21.45 -13.44
N ASP A 299 13.76 21.15 -13.46
CA ASP A 299 12.68 22.13 -13.44
C ASP A 299 11.59 21.63 -12.48
N PRO A 300 11.77 21.83 -11.15
CA PRO A 300 10.84 21.35 -10.14
C PRO A 300 9.52 22.15 -10.08
N GLY A 301 9.33 23.13 -10.97
CA GLY A 301 8.18 24.03 -10.98
C GLY A 301 8.36 25.24 -10.06
N THR A 302 7.70 26.34 -10.41
CA THR A 302 7.96 27.67 -9.82
C THR A 302 7.57 27.84 -8.36
N ARG A 303 6.75 26.94 -7.77
CA ARG A 303 6.38 26.95 -6.35
C ARG A 303 6.06 25.55 -5.84
N LEU A 304 7.08 24.84 -5.38
CA LEU A 304 6.86 23.67 -4.53
C LEU A 304 6.29 24.11 -3.17
N PRO A 305 5.41 23.31 -2.54
CA PRO A 305 4.97 23.58 -1.18
C PRO A 305 6.20 23.60 -0.26
N PRO A 306 6.23 24.49 0.76
CA PRO A 306 7.38 24.64 1.65
C PRO A 306 7.48 23.43 2.61
N PHE A 307 7.82 22.26 2.09
CA PHE A 307 7.85 21.00 2.80
C PHE A 307 9.30 20.53 3.01
N PRO A 308 9.71 20.11 4.22
CA PRO A 308 11.12 19.86 4.54
C PRO A 308 11.83 18.87 3.60
N LEU A 309 11.18 17.79 3.17
CA LEU A 309 11.81 16.84 2.24
C LEU A 309 12.04 17.43 0.85
N LEU A 310 11.24 18.40 0.43
CA LEU A 310 11.40 19.05 -0.87
C LEU A 310 12.58 20.02 -0.89
N ALA A 311 13.13 20.39 0.27
CA ALA A 311 14.36 21.19 0.33
C ALA A 311 15.58 20.44 -0.22
N ALA A 312 15.52 19.10 -0.33
CA ALA A 312 16.58 18.28 -0.93
C ALA A 312 16.53 18.23 -2.46
N VAL A 313 15.50 18.82 -3.08
CA VAL A 313 15.29 18.84 -4.54
C VAL A 313 16.19 19.91 -5.16
N PRO A 314 16.92 19.60 -6.25
CA PRO A 314 17.76 20.57 -6.94
C PRO A 314 16.97 21.76 -7.48
N ASP A 315 17.53 22.96 -7.34
CA ASP A 315 16.98 24.19 -7.93
C ASP A 315 16.84 24.11 -9.45
N ALA A 316 15.98 24.96 -10.01
CA ALA A 316 15.76 25.04 -11.45
C ALA A 316 17.04 25.45 -12.19
N GLY A 317 17.42 24.69 -13.23
CA GLY A 317 18.59 25.00 -14.04
C GLY A 317 19.28 23.79 -14.68
N PRO A 318 20.35 24.04 -15.45
CA PRO A 318 21.17 22.97 -16.01
C PRO A 318 21.88 22.18 -14.92
N GLY A 319 22.08 20.89 -15.18
CA GLY A 319 22.84 20.00 -14.31
C GLY A 319 24.27 20.49 -14.10
N THR A 320 24.74 20.43 -12.86
CA THR A 320 26.13 20.74 -12.50
C THR A 320 26.94 19.44 -12.38
N PRO A 321 28.28 19.48 -12.42
CA PRO A 321 29.11 18.30 -12.15
C PRO A 321 28.80 17.63 -10.81
N LEU A 322 28.39 18.41 -9.81
CA LEU A 322 27.95 17.91 -8.51
C LEU A 322 26.65 17.10 -8.62
N HIS A 323 25.72 17.49 -9.50
CA HIS A 323 24.51 16.73 -9.79
C HIS A 323 24.84 15.40 -10.49
N TRP A 324 25.84 15.39 -11.37
CA TRP A 324 26.27 14.17 -12.06
C TRP A 324 26.97 13.18 -11.14
N ALA A 325 27.61 13.66 -10.07
CA ALA A 325 28.22 12.80 -9.06
C ALA A 325 27.22 11.85 -8.38
N ALA A 326 25.92 12.15 -8.44
CA ALA A 326 24.87 11.23 -7.98
C ALA A 326 24.89 9.88 -8.72
N GLY A 327 25.35 9.84 -9.98
CA GLY A 327 25.53 8.60 -10.75
C GLY A 327 26.69 7.73 -10.28
N ALA A 328 27.56 8.23 -9.39
CA ALA A 328 28.64 7.45 -8.79
C ALA A 328 28.20 6.69 -7.52
N VAL A 329 26.97 6.89 -7.05
CA VAL A 329 26.46 6.19 -5.87
C VAL A 329 26.27 4.72 -6.21
N PRO A 330 26.81 3.80 -5.38
CA PRO A 330 26.60 2.38 -5.59
C PRO A 330 25.10 2.08 -5.46
N LEU A 331 24.55 1.54 -6.55
CA LEU A 331 23.15 1.24 -6.80
C LEU A 331 22.98 -0.25 -7.10
#